data_AF-A0A839DY83-F1
#
_entry.id   AF-A0A839DY83-F1
#
_cell.length_a   1.000
_cell.length_b   1.000
_cell.length_c   1.000
_cell.angle_alpha   90.00
_cell.angle_beta   90.00
_cell.angle_gamma   90.00
#
_symmetry.space_group_name_H-M   'P 1'
#
loop_
_entity.id
_entity.type
_entity.pdbx_description
1 polymer ?
#
loop_
_entity_poly.entity_id
_entity_poly.type
_entity_poly.pdbx_seq_one_letter_code
_entity_poly.pdbx_strand_id
1 'polypeptide(L)'
;MITGVAAGASLSPLLLGWLVAVGIRVSTGSATVATISAAGIVAPLVADLGPAQGALVALAVGSGSLFFSHINDAGFWLVKEYFGMSVGQTLKTWSMMETIISVVSFAFVILLSQLL
;
A
#
# COMPACT_ATOMS: atom_id res chain seq x y z
N MET A 1 11.16 -3.67 -16.92
CA MET A 1 11.26 -5.06 -16.42
C MET A 1 10.07 -5.48 -15.55
N ILE A 2 9.64 -4.73 -14.53
CA ILE A 2 8.46 -5.10 -13.70
C ILE A 2 7.13 -4.92 -14.47
N THR A 3 6.99 -3.84 -15.24
CA THR A 3 5.81 -3.56 -16.07
C THR A 3 5.60 -4.61 -17.18
N GLY A 4 6.67 -5.20 -17.70
CA GLY A 4 6.62 -6.27 -18.71
C GLY A 4 6.14 -7.61 -18.16
N VAL A 5 6.45 -7.93 -16.90
CA VAL A 5 5.93 -9.14 -16.22
C VAL A 5 4.43 -8.98 -15.91
N ALA A 6 3.99 -7.78 -15.55
CA ALA A 6 2.57 -7.49 -15.29
C ALA A 6 1.70 -7.59 -16.55
N ALA A 7 2.22 -7.18 -17.72
CA ALA A 7 1.54 -7.34 -19.00
C ALA A 7 1.37 -8.81 -19.42
N GLY A 8 2.32 -9.68 -19.08
CA GLY A 8 2.21 -11.13 -19.28
C GLY A 8 1.33 -11.86 -18.26
N ALA A 9 1.05 -11.23 -17.12
CA ALA A 9 0.26 -11.81 -16.02
C ALA A 9 -1.19 -11.28 -15.95
N SER A 10 -1.60 -10.35 -16.81
CA SER A 10 -2.94 -9.70 -16.76
C SER A 10 -3.24 -9.02 -15.41
N LEU A 11 -2.21 -8.54 -14.72
CA LEU A 11 -2.36 -7.88 -13.42
C LEU A 11 -2.94 -6.47 -13.61
N SER A 12 -4.08 -6.19 -12.98
CA SER A 12 -4.70 -4.86 -12.98
C SER A 12 -3.73 -3.79 -12.44
N PRO A 13 -3.67 -2.58 -13.03
CA PRO A 13 -2.88 -1.46 -12.52
C PRO A 13 -3.12 -1.16 -11.04
N LEU A 14 -4.35 -1.38 -10.55
CA LEU A 14 -4.71 -1.22 -9.14
C LEU A 14 -3.95 -2.19 -8.25
N LEU A 15 -3.96 -3.48 -8.60
CA LEU A 15 -3.28 -4.53 -7.84
C LEU A 15 -1.77 -4.35 -7.88
N LEU A 16 -1.22 -3.95 -9.03
CA LEU A 16 0.20 -3.68 -9.16
C LEU A 16 0.62 -2.47 -8.30
N GLY A 17 -0.15 -1.39 -8.32
CA GLY A 17 0.09 -0.21 -7.46
C GLY A 17 0.07 -0.56 -5.98
N TRP A 18 -0.91 -1.34 -5.55
CA TRP A 18 -1.00 -1.82 -4.17
C TRP A 18 0.20 -2.70 -3.80
N LEU A 19 0.53 -3.73 -4.60
CA LEU A 19 1.63 -4.65 -4.32
C LEU A 19 3.00 -3.97 -4.27
N VAL A 20 3.26 -3.02 -5.18
CA VAL A 20 4.51 -2.25 -5.17
C VAL A 20 4.60 -1.42 -3.89
N ALA A 21 3.52 -0.75 -3.50
CA ALA A 21 3.47 0.02 -2.24
C ALA A 21 3.67 -0.88 -1.01
N VAL A 22 3.02 -2.06 -0.97
CA VAL A 22 3.20 -3.05 0.10
C VAL A 22 4.67 -3.49 0.21
N GLY A 23 5.29 -3.86 -0.92
CA GLY A 23 6.69 -4.31 -0.93
C GLY A 23 7.65 -3.26 -0.40
N ILE A 24 7.48 -2.00 -0.80
CA ILE A 24 8.30 -0.89 -0.31
C ILE A 24 7.99 -0.60 1.16
N ARG A 25 6.72 -0.62 1.57
CA ARG A 25 6.31 -0.40 2.96
C ARG A 25 6.95 -1.40 3.90
N VAL A 26 6.83 -2.70 3.60
CA VAL A 26 7.40 -3.76 4.44
C VAL A 26 8.93 -3.68 4.49
N SER A 27 9.58 -3.21 3.42
CA SER A 27 11.04 -3.08 3.35
C SER A 27 11.57 -1.84 4.09
N THR A 28 10.91 -0.70 3.92
CA THR A 28 11.41 0.62 4.37
C THR A 28 10.81 1.10 5.68
N GLY A 29 9.64 0.60 6.05
CA GLY A 29 8.93 0.99 7.26
C GLY A 29 8.29 2.38 7.21
N SER A 30 8.44 3.19 6.15
CA SER A 30 7.82 4.53 6.06
C SER A 30 6.67 4.57 5.05
N ALA A 31 5.47 4.96 5.50
CA ALA A 31 4.30 5.08 4.64
C ALA A 31 4.49 6.16 3.57
N THR A 32 5.13 7.28 3.91
CA THR A 32 5.43 8.36 2.95
C THR A 32 6.43 7.92 1.89
N VAL A 33 7.51 7.25 2.29
CA VAL A 33 8.50 6.72 1.34
C VAL A 33 7.87 5.66 0.44
N ALA A 34 7.06 4.76 1.00
CA ALA A 34 6.33 3.76 0.23
C ALA A 34 5.38 4.40 -0.79
N THR A 35 4.61 5.42 -0.38
CA THR A 35 3.67 6.13 -1.26
C THR A 35 4.40 6.81 -2.42
N ILE A 36 5.39 7.67 -2.14
CA ILE A 36 6.08 8.45 -3.17
C ILE A 36 6.86 7.54 -4.12
N SER A 37 7.56 6.53 -3.58
CA SER A 37 8.36 5.62 -4.39
C SER A 37 7.47 4.74 -5.28
N ALA A 38 6.39 4.18 -4.73
CA ALA A 38 5.44 3.39 -5.52
C ALA A 38 4.75 4.24 -6.59
N ALA A 39 4.31 5.46 -6.24
CA ALA A 39 3.72 6.41 -7.19
C ALA A 39 4.68 6.70 -8.37
N GLY A 40 5.96 6.93 -8.10
CA GLY A 40 6.97 7.14 -9.14
C GLY A 40 7.16 5.90 -10.03
N ILE A 41 7.14 4.70 -9.46
CA ILE A 41 7.27 3.43 -10.21
C ILE A 41 6.05 3.17 -11.10
N VAL A 42 4.85 3.46 -10.61
CA VAL A 42 3.59 3.19 -11.35
C VAL A 42 3.12 4.34 -12.22
N ALA A 43 3.76 5.51 -12.17
CA ALA A 43 3.40 6.67 -12.99
C ALA A 43 3.26 6.35 -14.50
N PRO A 44 4.14 5.55 -15.13
CA PRO A 44 3.98 5.19 -16.54
C PRO A 44 2.74 4.32 -16.83
N LEU A 45 2.22 3.60 -15.83
CA LEU A 45 1.05 2.72 -15.99
C LEU A 45 -0.27 3.49 -16.00
N VAL A 46 -0.27 4.73 -15.53
CA VAL A 46 -1.46 5.59 -15.47
C VAL A 46 -1.48 6.66 -16.54
N ALA A 47 -0.42 6.74 -17.38
CA ALA A 47 -0.24 7.80 -18.36
C ALA A 47 -1.39 7.87 -19.40
N ASP A 48 -1.90 6.70 -19.80
CA ASP A 48 -2.98 6.58 -20.78
C ASP A 48 -4.37 6.38 -20.13
N LEU A 49 -4.46 6.43 -18.80
CA LEU A 49 -5.71 6.26 -18.08
C LEU A 49 -6.47 7.58 -17.97
N GLY A 50 -7.81 7.51 -17.96
CA GLY A 50 -8.65 8.65 -17.63
C GLY A 50 -8.42 9.15 -16.19
N PRO A 51 -8.78 10.40 -15.86
CA PRO A 51 -8.52 11.00 -14.55
C PRO A 51 -9.07 10.18 -13.37
N ALA A 52 -10.27 9.60 -13.53
CA ALA A 52 -10.88 8.77 -12.49
C ALA A 52 -10.10 7.46 -12.27
N GLN A 53 -9.69 6.79 -13.34
CA GLN A 53 -8.90 5.55 -13.27
C GLN A 53 -7.50 5.80 -12.70
N GLY A 54 -6.85 6.92 -13.07
CA GLY A 54 -5.58 7.34 -12.47
C GLY A 54 -5.71 7.60 -10.96
N ALA A 55 -6.78 8.26 -10.53
CA ALA A 55 -7.06 8.49 -9.11
C ALA A 55 -7.27 7.18 -8.33
N LEU A 56 -7.94 6.18 -8.92
CA LEU A 56 -8.09 4.85 -8.31
C LEU A 56 -6.73 4.16 -8.09
N VAL A 57 -5.79 4.29 -9.04
CA VAL A 57 -4.42 3.75 -8.86
C VAL A 57 -3.68 4.50 -7.76
N ALA A 58 -3.83 5.81 -7.67
CA ALA A 58 -3.25 6.59 -6.57
C ALA A 58 -3.82 6.16 -5.20
N LEU A 59 -5.12 5.90 -5.11
CA LEU A 59 -5.76 5.35 -3.92
C LEU A 59 -5.23 3.95 -3.58
N ALA A 60 -5.07 3.07 -4.58
CA ALA A 60 -4.51 1.74 -4.38
C ALA A 60 -3.07 1.79 -3.82
N VAL A 61 -2.24 2.71 -4.31
CA VAL A 61 -0.89 2.96 -3.78
C VAL A 61 -0.95 3.44 -2.33
N GLY A 62 -1.82 4.41 -2.03
CA GLY A 62 -2.02 4.90 -0.66
C GLY A 62 -2.51 3.81 0.29
N SER A 63 -3.40 2.94 -0.16
CA SER A 63 -3.84 1.76 0.61
C SER A 63 -2.67 0.82 0.93
N GLY A 64 -1.84 0.50 -0.06
CA GLY A 64 -0.70 -0.42 0.12
C GLY A 64 0.40 0.13 1.02
N SER A 65 0.56 1.45 1.11
CA SER A 65 1.60 2.09 1.92
C SER A 65 1.38 1.97 3.44
N LEU A 66 0.20 1.52 3.86
CA LEU A 66 -0.12 1.21 5.26
C LEU A 66 -0.07 -0.28 5.58
N PHE A 67 0.45 -1.12 4.67
CA PHE A 67 0.45 -2.56 4.92
C PHE A 67 1.52 -2.97 5.93
N PHE A 68 1.09 -3.59 7.03
CA PHE A 68 1.95 -4.32 7.97
C PHE A 68 3.18 -3.53 8.47
N SER A 69 2.95 -2.41 9.17
CA SER A 69 4.01 -1.72 9.94
C SER A 69 4.61 -2.61 11.01
N HIS A 70 5.93 -2.79 11.00
CA HIS A 70 6.65 -3.63 11.97
C HIS A 70 7.90 -2.92 12.49
N ILE A 71 8.90 -3.67 12.96
CA ILE A 71 10.07 -3.16 13.69
C ILE A 71 10.92 -2.13 12.92
N ASN A 72 10.75 -2.00 11.60
CA ASN A 72 11.43 -0.98 10.79
C ASN A 72 10.65 0.35 10.68
N ASP A 73 9.45 0.45 11.25
CA ASP A 73 8.63 1.65 11.23
C ASP A 73 8.71 2.44 12.54
N ALA A 74 8.99 3.74 12.44
CA ALA A 74 8.98 4.64 13.60
C ALA A 74 7.60 4.72 14.28
N GLY A 75 6.50 4.64 13.51
CA GLY A 75 5.13 4.62 14.03
C GLY A 75 4.85 3.40 14.92
N PHE A 76 5.37 2.23 14.56
CA PHE A 76 5.30 1.02 15.37
C PHE A 76 5.90 1.25 16.77
N TRP A 77 7.09 1.85 16.82
CA TRP A 77 7.78 2.14 18.08
C TRP A 77 7.09 3.22 18.90
N LEU A 78 6.58 4.28 18.25
CA LEU A 78 5.80 5.32 18.92
C LEU A 78 4.59 4.72 19.65
N VAL A 79 3.83 3.86 18.97
CA VAL A 79 2.64 3.22 19.54
C VAL A 79 3.01 2.24 20.64
N LYS A 80 4.08 1.45 20.45
CA LYS A 80 4.60 0.58 21.50
C LYS A 80 4.92 1.36 22.78
N GLU A 81 5.69 2.44 22.68
CA GLU A 81 6.12 3.21 23.85
C GLU A 81 4.97 3.99 24.48
N TYR A 82 4.09 4.59 23.68
CA TYR A 82 2.95 5.37 24.17
C TYR A 82 1.99 4.55 25.04
N PHE A 83 1.78 3.28 24.68
CA PHE A 83 0.88 2.37 25.42
C PHE A 83 1.62 1.37 26.32
N GLY A 84 2.95 1.44 26.42
CA GLY A 84 3.75 0.52 27.25
C GLY A 84 3.63 -0.96 26.83
N MET A 85 3.42 -1.23 25.54
CA MET A 85 3.20 -2.59 25.03
C MET A 85 4.51 -3.36 24.81
N SER A 86 4.43 -4.69 24.83
CA SER A 86 5.50 -5.56 24.30
C SER A 86 5.48 -5.58 22.76
N VAL A 87 6.61 -5.91 22.14
CA VAL A 87 6.71 -6.03 20.66
C VAL A 87 5.66 -7.00 20.10
N GLY A 88 5.44 -8.14 20.77
CA GLY A 88 4.45 -9.12 20.34
C GLY A 88 3.00 -8.62 20.44
N GLN A 89 2.70 -7.78 21.43
CA GLN A 89 1.39 -7.12 21.52
C GLN A 89 1.22 -6.08 20.41
N THR A 90 2.22 -5.22 20.19
CA THR A 90 2.19 -4.21 19.12
C THR A 90 2.03 -4.85 17.75
N LEU A 91 2.70 -5.98 17.47
CA LEU A 91 2.51 -6.72 16.21
C LEU A 91 1.05 -7.21 16.06
N LYS A 92 0.45 -7.73 17.14
CA LYS A 92 -0.93 -8.25 17.12
C LYS A 92 -2.00 -7.17 17.06
N THR A 93 -1.69 -5.94 17.46
CA THR A 93 -2.65 -4.82 17.48
C THR A 93 -2.39 -3.85 16.35
N TRP A 94 -1.24 -3.16 16.38
CA TRP A 94 -0.87 -2.11 15.42
C TRP A 94 -0.67 -2.67 14.01
N SER A 95 0.21 -3.66 13.84
CA SER A 95 0.51 -4.22 12.51
C SER A 95 -0.71 -4.89 11.90
N MET A 96 -1.53 -5.56 12.72
CA MET A 96 -2.80 -6.13 12.27
C MET A 96 -3.81 -5.07 11.87
N MET A 97 -3.99 -4.01 12.67
CA MET A 97 -4.88 -2.90 12.36
C MET A 97 -4.48 -2.22 11.04
N GLU A 98 -3.19 -1.93 10.87
CA GLU A 98 -2.66 -1.35 9.63
C GLU A 98 -2.90 -2.25 8.42
N THR A 99 -2.67 -3.56 8.57
CA THR A 99 -2.97 -4.55 7.53
C THR A 99 -4.45 -4.56 7.17
N ILE A 100 -5.35 -4.50 8.16
CA ILE A 100 -6.79 -4.44 7.94
C ILE A 100 -7.15 -3.16 7.18
N ILE A 101 -6.63 -1.99 7.59
CA ILE A 101 -6.86 -0.72 6.89
C ILE A 101 -6.41 -0.82 5.43
N SER A 102 -5.21 -1.36 5.18
CA SER A 102 -4.65 -1.51 3.84
C SER A 102 -5.52 -2.40 2.94
N VAL A 103 -5.92 -3.58 3.43
CA VAL A 103 -6.70 -4.55 2.65
C VAL A 103 -8.13 -4.08 2.45
N VAL A 104 -8.79 -3.55 3.48
CA VAL A 104 -10.17 -3.07 3.40
C VAL A 104 -10.26 -1.85 2.47
N SER A 105 -9.36 -0.88 2.60
CA SER A 105 -9.35 0.28 1.71
C SER A 105 -9.10 -0.13 0.25
N PHE A 106 -8.18 -1.08 0.00
CA PHE A 106 -7.96 -1.60 -1.34
C PHE A 106 -9.18 -2.36 -1.91
N ALA A 107 -9.90 -3.12 -1.08
CA ALA A 107 -11.15 -3.75 -1.48
C ALA A 107 -12.21 -2.71 -1.90
N PHE A 108 -12.33 -1.59 -1.16
CA PHE A 108 -13.19 -0.48 -1.58
C PHE A 108 -12.75 0.18 -2.89
N VAL A 109 -11.44 0.31 -3.14
CA VAL A 109 -10.91 0.81 -4.41
C VAL A 109 -11.31 -0.11 -5.57
N ILE A 110 -11.21 -1.44 -5.38
CA ILE A 110 -11.68 -2.41 -6.38
C ILE A 110 -13.18 -2.26 -6.61
N LEU A 111 -13.99 -2.19 -5.56
CA LEU A 111 -15.44 -2.02 -5.69
C LEU A 111 -15.80 -0.75 -6.45
N LEU A 112 -15.15 0.37 -6.11
CA LEU A 112 -15.38 1.66 -6.79
C LEU A 112 -14.96 1.60 -8.27
N SER A 113 -13.91 0.85 -8.61
CA SER A 113 -13.48 0.66 -10.01
C SER A 113 -14.48 -0.11 -10.86
N GLN A 114 -15.42 -0.86 -10.26
CA GLN A 114 -16.48 -1.54 -11.01
C GLN A 114 -17.68 -0.61 -11.29
N LEU A 115 -17.75 0.53 -10.60
CA LEU A 115 -18.84 1.50 -10.71
C LEU A 115 -18.52 2.69 -11.63
N LEU A 116 -17.23 2.86 -11.98
CA LEU A 116 -16.68 3.96 -12.78
C LEU A 116 -16.16 3.45 -14.13
#